data_AF-A0A2W0G216-F1
#
_entry.id   AF-A0A2W0G216-F1
#
_cell.length_a   1.000
_cell.length_b   1.000
_cell.length_c   1.000
_cell.angle_alpha   90.00
_cell.angle_beta   90.00
_cell.angle_gamma   90.00
#
_symmetry.space_group_name_H-M   'P 1'
#
loop_
_entity.id
_entity.type
_entity.pdbx_description
1 polymer ?
#
loop_
_entity_poly.entity_id
_entity_poly.type
_entity_poly.pdbx_seq_one_letter_code
_entity_poly.pdbx_strand_id
1 'polypeptide(L)'
;MKRFLMMVLALTMLLAGCSTEVAEYRQQQPRLDIFDYFQGKTEAWGMVQDRSGKQIRRFHVEIAGDVIGDTLTLNEHFVYDDGEKQQRVWHIRRLGNDRYEGTAGDIEGVATGQAAGNAFNWHYSMKVKANGSSWLLKFDDWMYLQDETHLFNKTEMKKFGVTVATVTLFFTRKT
;
A
#
# COMPACT_ATOMS: atom_id res chain seq x y z
N MET A 1 -39.88 3.97 22.72
CA MET A 1 -39.57 4.35 21.31
C MET A 1 -38.64 5.55 21.21
N LYS A 2 -38.97 6.74 21.76
CA LYS A 2 -38.10 7.95 21.69
C LYS A 2 -36.68 7.76 22.28
N ARG A 3 -36.55 7.02 23.41
CA ARG A 3 -35.24 6.73 24.03
C ARG A 3 -34.37 5.77 23.20
N PHE A 4 -34.98 4.80 22.52
CA PHE A 4 -34.27 3.88 21.64
C PHE A 4 -33.79 4.59 20.36
N LEU A 5 -34.62 5.49 19.82
CA LEU A 5 -34.27 6.33 18.67
C LEU A 5 -33.13 7.31 18.99
N MET A 6 -33.10 7.91 20.19
CA MET A 6 -31.99 8.76 20.62
C MET A 6 -30.69 7.97 20.81
N MET A 7 -30.75 6.73 21.30
CA MET A 7 -29.58 5.87 21.49
C MET A 7 -29.00 5.39 20.16
N VAL A 8 -29.85 5.05 19.19
CA VAL A 8 -29.44 4.73 17.81
C VAL A 8 -28.84 5.96 17.12
N LEU A 9 -29.44 7.15 17.29
CA LEU A 9 -28.92 8.39 16.69
C LEU A 9 -27.55 8.80 17.27
N ALA A 10 -27.37 8.66 18.59
CA ALA A 10 -26.08 8.88 19.26
C ALA A 10 -25.02 7.86 18.80
N LEU A 11 -25.41 6.60 18.59
CA LEU A 11 -24.52 5.55 18.05
C LEU A 11 -24.14 5.82 16.59
N THR A 12 -25.04 6.38 15.77
CA THR A 12 -24.72 6.77 14.39
C THR A 12 -23.81 8.00 14.27
N MET A 13 -23.89 8.96 15.21
CA MET A 13 -22.97 10.11 15.22
C MET A 13 -21.54 9.74 15.65
N LEU A 14 -21.39 8.68 16.46
CA LEU A 14 -20.07 8.14 16.84
C LEU A 14 -19.37 7.36 15.72
N LEU A 15 -20.06 7.09 14.60
CA LEU A 15 -19.51 6.38 13.43
C LEU A 15 -19.01 7.34 12.34
N ALA A 16 -19.03 8.65 12.56
CA ALA A 16 -18.34 9.62 11.71
C ALA A 16 -16.83 9.55 11.98
N GLY A 17 -16.18 8.48 11.52
CA GLY A 17 -14.73 8.40 11.49
C GLY A 17 -14.18 9.36 10.44
N CYS A 18 -13.25 10.23 10.82
CA CYS A 18 -12.42 10.94 9.83
C CYS A 18 -11.61 9.89 9.07
N SER A 19 -11.89 9.74 7.77
CA SER A 19 -10.95 9.09 6.85
C SER A 19 -9.95 10.16 6.41
N THR A 20 -8.66 9.85 6.45
CA THR A 20 -7.63 10.74 5.91
C THR A 20 -7.68 10.70 4.39
N GLU A 21 -7.72 11.86 3.75
CA GLU A 21 -7.59 11.98 2.30
C GLU A 21 -6.14 12.29 1.91
N VAL A 22 -5.65 11.68 0.82
CA VAL A 22 -4.28 11.95 0.35
C VAL A 22 -4.06 13.44 0.05
N ALA A 23 -5.12 14.14 -0.37
CA ALA A 23 -5.16 15.57 -0.62
C ALA A 23 -4.70 16.44 0.56
N GLU A 24 -4.78 15.95 1.80
CA GLU A 24 -4.33 16.68 2.99
C GLU A 24 -2.81 16.87 3.01
N TYR A 25 -2.05 16.01 2.31
CA TYR A 25 -0.60 16.05 2.24
C TYR A 25 -0.04 17.02 1.19
N ARG A 26 -0.87 17.73 0.40
CA ARG A 26 -0.41 18.56 -0.73
C ARG A 26 0.69 19.58 -0.41
N GLN A 27 0.76 20.07 0.82
CA GLN A 27 1.75 21.06 1.26
C GLN A 27 3.02 20.44 1.89
N GLN A 28 3.06 19.10 2.04
CA GLN A 28 4.18 18.40 2.63
C GLN A 28 5.32 18.22 1.62
N GLN A 29 6.55 18.27 2.14
CA GLN A 29 7.79 18.13 1.39
C GLN A 29 8.68 17.08 2.09
N PRO A 30 9.57 16.39 1.37
CA PRO A 30 9.76 16.46 -0.09
C PRO A 30 8.59 15.85 -0.88
N ARG A 31 8.34 16.32 -2.10
CA ARG A 31 7.31 15.74 -2.98
C ARG A 31 7.72 14.35 -3.45
N LEU A 32 6.82 13.38 -3.31
CA LEU A 32 6.99 12.03 -3.83
C LEU A 32 6.53 11.96 -5.29
N ASP A 33 7.47 11.67 -6.20
CA ASP A 33 7.15 11.09 -7.51
C ASP A 33 7.61 9.62 -7.50
N ILE A 34 6.66 8.70 -7.64
CA ILE A 34 6.93 7.26 -7.59
C ILE A 34 7.76 6.79 -8.79
N PHE A 35 7.70 7.49 -9.93
CA PHE A 35 8.52 7.14 -11.10
C PHE A 35 9.98 7.43 -10.80
N ASP A 36 10.28 8.62 -10.28
CA ASP A 36 11.64 9.01 -9.94
C ASP A 36 12.18 8.24 -8.72
N TYR A 37 11.34 7.95 -7.73
CA TYR A 37 11.76 7.22 -6.53
C TYR A 37 12.11 5.76 -6.84
N PHE A 38 11.29 5.08 -7.66
CA PHE A 38 11.50 3.67 -7.95
C PHE A 38 12.30 3.41 -9.23
N GLN A 39 12.68 4.43 -10.01
CA GLN A 39 13.60 4.24 -11.14
C GLN A 39 14.96 3.73 -10.64
N GLY A 40 15.42 2.60 -11.20
CA GLY A 40 16.67 1.97 -10.81
C GLY A 40 16.47 0.90 -9.74
N LYS A 41 17.32 0.90 -8.70
CA LYS A 41 17.33 -0.14 -7.66
C LYS A 41 16.88 0.42 -6.31
N THR A 42 15.89 -0.26 -5.74
CA THR A 42 15.38 0.02 -4.39
C THR A 42 15.34 -1.27 -3.59
N GLU A 43 15.65 -1.20 -2.30
CA GLU A 43 15.50 -2.31 -1.36
C GLU A 43 14.51 -1.95 -0.28
N ALA A 44 13.82 -2.94 0.28
CA ALA A 44 12.96 -2.72 1.43
C ALA A 44 12.97 -3.88 2.41
N TRP A 45 12.76 -3.54 3.68
CA TRP A 45 12.53 -4.51 4.75
C TRP A 45 11.11 -4.34 5.26
N GLY A 46 10.39 -5.45 5.31
CA GLY A 46 8.98 -5.45 5.65
C GLY A 46 8.62 -6.48 6.72
N MET A 47 7.50 -6.21 7.37
CA MET A 47 6.87 -7.15 8.29
C MET A 47 5.35 -7.20 8.07
N VAL A 48 4.77 -8.36 8.31
CA VAL A 48 3.33 -8.58 8.36
C VAL A 48 2.92 -8.79 9.81
N GLN A 49 1.92 -8.06 10.26
CA GLN A 49 1.34 -8.18 11.58
C GLN A 49 -0.13 -8.59 11.50
N ASP A 50 -0.57 -9.45 12.41
CA ASP A 50 -1.99 -9.80 12.55
C ASP A 50 -2.78 -8.72 13.30
N ARG A 51 -4.08 -8.96 13.52
CA ARG A 51 -4.98 -8.02 14.22
C ARG A 51 -4.58 -7.73 15.68
N SER A 52 -3.78 -8.59 16.30
CA SER A 52 -3.25 -8.38 17.65
C SER A 52 -1.96 -7.55 17.67
N GLY A 53 -1.40 -7.24 16.48
CA GLY A 53 -0.11 -6.60 16.33
C GLY A 53 1.07 -7.57 16.40
N LYS A 54 0.83 -8.87 16.52
CA LYS A 54 1.89 -9.88 16.51
C LYS A 54 2.51 -9.94 15.12
N GLN A 55 3.84 -9.83 15.04
CA GLN A 55 4.57 -10.10 13.80
C GLN A 55 4.45 -11.57 13.45
N ILE A 56 3.81 -11.86 12.32
CA ILE A 56 3.61 -13.22 11.81
C ILE A 56 4.53 -13.56 10.65
N ARG A 57 5.14 -12.54 10.02
CA ARG A 57 6.09 -12.71 8.91
C ARG A 57 7.01 -11.51 8.79
N ARG A 58 8.22 -11.69 8.27
CA ARG A 58 9.09 -10.60 7.83
C ARG A 58 9.76 -10.94 6.51
N PHE A 59 10.16 -9.93 5.76
CA PHE A 59 10.72 -10.14 4.43
C PHE A 59 11.68 -9.02 4.04
N HIS A 60 12.55 -9.36 3.09
CA HIS A 60 13.35 -8.44 2.32
C HIS A 60 12.82 -8.44 0.88
N VAL A 61 12.79 -7.27 0.23
CA VAL A 61 12.44 -7.16 -1.18
C VAL A 61 13.46 -6.31 -1.92
N GLU A 62 13.95 -6.84 -3.04
CA GLU A 62 14.73 -6.09 -4.02
C GLU A 62 13.80 -5.69 -5.17
N ILE A 63 13.87 -4.42 -5.58
CA ILE A 63 13.02 -3.87 -6.62
C ILE A 63 13.90 -3.26 -7.70
N ALA A 64 13.70 -3.72 -8.93
CA ALA A 64 14.26 -3.10 -10.12
C ALA A 64 13.14 -2.37 -10.86
N GLY A 65 13.20 -1.04 -10.89
CA GLY A 65 12.24 -0.21 -11.61
C GLY A 65 12.78 0.32 -12.92
N ASP A 66 11.95 0.28 -13.96
CA ASP A 66 12.23 0.82 -15.28
C ASP A 66 11.09 1.74 -15.73
N VAL A 67 11.44 2.86 -16.36
CA VAL A 67 10.47 3.87 -16.81
C VAL A 67 10.57 4.01 -18.32
N ILE A 68 9.48 3.69 -19.01
CA ILE A 68 9.34 3.86 -20.47
C ILE A 68 8.08 4.68 -20.74
N GLY A 69 8.27 5.92 -21.19
CA GLY A 69 7.17 6.86 -21.39
C GLY A 69 6.37 7.05 -20.10
N ASP A 70 5.06 6.81 -20.17
CA ASP A 70 4.14 6.94 -19.04
C ASP A 70 3.98 5.66 -18.19
N THR A 71 4.86 4.67 -18.36
CA THR A 71 4.79 3.39 -17.65
C THR A 71 6.03 3.13 -16.81
N LEU A 72 5.82 2.93 -15.52
CA LEU A 72 6.78 2.43 -14.55
C LEU A 72 6.56 0.92 -14.39
N THR A 73 7.59 0.12 -14.68
CA THR A 73 7.59 -1.33 -14.44
C THR A 73 8.43 -1.62 -13.20
N LEU A 74 7.85 -2.25 -12.17
CA LEU A 74 8.57 -2.65 -10.97
C LEU A 74 8.69 -4.16 -10.93
N ASN A 75 9.92 -4.68 -10.99
CA ASN A 75 10.19 -6.09 -10.79
C ASN A 75 10.65 -6.32 -9.34
N GLU A 76 9.73 -6.83 -8.53
CA GLU A 76 9.88 -7.04 -7.10
C GLU A 76 10.25 -8.50 -6.80
N HIS A 77 11.34 -8.71 -6.07
CA HIS A 77 11.84 -10.02 -5.65
C HIS A 77 11.84 -10.11 -4.13
N PHE A 78 10.87 -10.84 -3.58
CA PHE A 78 10.70 -11.03 -2.14
C PHE A 78 11.43 -12.27 -1.66
N VAL A 79 12.07 -12.15 -0.50
CA VAL A 79 12.62 -13.25 0.29
C VAL A 79 12.04 -13.16 1.70
N TYR A 80 11.26 -14.16 2.08
CA TYR A 80 10.63 -14.25 3.39
C TYR A 80 11.55 -14.97 4.40
N ASP A 81 11.27 -14.79 5.69
CA ASP A 81 12.05 -15.37 6.78
C ASP A 81 12.00 -16.90 6.89
N ASP A 82 10.99 -17.52 6.29
CA ASP A 82 10.85 -18.97 6.12
C ASP A 82 11.58 -19.50 4.87
N GLY A 83 12.23 -18.62 4.09
CA GLY A 83 12.92 -18.96 2.85
C GLY A 83 12.02 -18.99 1.60
N GLU A 84 10.72 -18.76 1.73
CA GLU A 84 9.83 -18.59 0.57
C GLU A 84 10.32 -17.42 -0.28
N LYS A 85 10.23 -17.59 -1.61
CA LYS A 85 10.55 -16.55 -2.58
C LYS A 85 9.32 -16.26 -3.41
N GLN A 86 9.05 -14.98 -3.62
CA GLN A 86 7.95 -14.52 -4.44
C GLN A 86 8.45 -13.43 -5.39
N GLN A 87 7.88 -13.40 -6.59
CA GLN A 87 8.11 -12.32 -7.53
C GLN A 87 6.79 -11.64 -7.86
N ARG A 88 6.81 -10.31 -7.98
CA ARG A 88 5.70 -9.52 -8.51
C ARG A 88 6.23 -8.53 -9.52
N VAL A 89 5.53 -8.40 -10.64
CA VAL A 89 5.85 -7.42 -11.67
C VAL A 89 4.68 -6.46 -11.81
N TRP A 90 4.85 -5.25 -11.31
CA TRP A 90 3.89 -4.17 -11.50
C TRP A 90 4.13 -3.45 -12.80
N HIS A 91 3.05 -3.12 -13.50
CA HIS A 91 3.03 -2.15 -14.59
C HIS A 91 2.12 -1.01 -14.15
N ILE A 92 2.71 0.14 -13.84
CA ILE A 92 2.04 1.32 -13.31
C ILE A 92 2.03 2.40 -14.38
N ARG A 93 0.84 2.84 -14.79
CA ARG A 93 0.64 3.87 -15.79
C ARG A 93 0.25 5.20 -15.14
N ARG A 94 0.87 6.29 -15.58
CA ARG A 94 0.49 7.65 -15.20
C ARG A 94 -0.77 8.06 -15.97
N LEU A 95 -1.76 8.60 -15.28
CA LEU A 95 -3.01 9.12 -15.88
C LEU A 95 -3.06 10.65 -15.94
N GLY A 96 -2.09 11.32 -15.29
CA GLY A 96 -2.09 12.77 -15.06
C GLY A 96 -2.84 13.18 -13.79
N ASN A 97 -2.65 14.43 -13.38
CA ASN A 97 -3.19 15.01 -12.14
C ASN A 97 -2.86 14.16 -10.89
N ASP A 98 -1.61 13.69 -10.80
CA ASP A 98 -1.12 12.84 -9.71
C ASP A 98 -1.92 11.53 -9.51
N ARG A 99 -2.58 11.03 -10.58
CA ARG A 99 -3.30 9.76 -10.57
C ARG A 99 -2.61 8.69 -11.40
N TYR A 100 -2.78 7.46 -10.96
CA TYR A 100 -2.07 6.29 -11.48
C TYR A 100 -3.01 5.07 -11.53
N GLU A 101 -2.74 4.18 -12.48
CA GLU A 101 -3.36 2.85 -12.56
C GLU A 101 -2.26 1.79 -12.60
N GLY A 102 -2.54 0.60 -12.10
CA GLY A 102 -1.54 -0.46 -12.12
C GLY A 102 -2.12 -1.86 -12.25
N THR A 103 -1.32 -2.76 -12.80
CA THR A 103 -1.65 -4.18 -12.91
C THR A 103 -0.44 -5.03 -12.51
N ALA A 104 -0.70 -6.19 -11.93
CA ALA A 104 0.29 -7.24 -11.72
C ALA A 104 -0.41 -8.61 -11.74
N GLY A 105 0.35 -9.70 -11.90
CA GLY A 105 -0.21 -11.03 -12.14
C GLY A 105 -1.09 -11.62 -11.03
N ASP A 106 -0.93 -11.15 -9.79
CA ASP A 106 -1.70 -11.57 -8.62
C ASP A 106 -2.80 -10.58 -8.19
N ILE A 107 -2.97 -9.49 -8.95
CA ILE A 107 -3.94 -8.43 -8.69
C ILE A 107 -5.24 -8.73 -9.44
N GLU A 108 -6.35 -8.64 -8.73
CA GLU A 108 -7.68 -8.76 -9.32
C GLU A 108 -8.16 -7.39 -9.80
N GLY A 109 -8.21 -7.21 -11.12
CA GLY A 109 -8.61 -5.97 -11.76
C GLY A 109 -7.45 -4.98 -11.90
N VAL A 110 -7.75 -3.70 -11.70
CA VAL A 110 -6.79 -2.60 -11.85
C VAL A 110 -6.62 -1.90 -10.50
N ALA A 111 -5.38 -1.72 -10.09
CA ALA A 111 -5.01 -0.92 -8.94
C ALA A 111 -5.12 0.56 -9.27
N THR A 112 -5.51 1.38 -8.31
CA THR A 112 -5.66 2.84 -8.49
C THR A 112 -4.86 3.60 -7.46
N GLY A 113 -4.18 4.64 -7.89
CA GLY A 113 -3.29 5.44 -7.06
C GLY A 113 -3.51 6.94 -7.16
N GLN A 114 -3.21 7.63 -6.07
CA GLN A 114 -3.12 9.08 -6.05
C GLN A 114 -1.94 9.55 -5.20
N ALA A 115 -1.19 10.55 -5.69
CA ALA A 115 -0.11 11.20 -4.94
C ALA A 115 -0.51 12.63 -4.53
N ALA A 116 0.04 13.10 -3.41
CA ALA A 116 0.00 14.51 -3.01
C ALA A 116 1.11 14.81 -2.00
N GLY A 117 1.92 15.84 -2.27
CA GLY A 117 3.08 16.17 -1.45
C GLY A 117 4.00 14.96 -1.29
N ASN A 118 4.33 14.60 -0.05
CA ASN A 118 5.18 13.46 0.25
C ASN A 118 4.45 12.11 0.30
N ALA A 119 3.14 12.07 0.05
CA ALA A 119 2.31 10.89 0.24
C ALA A 119 1.83 10.30 -1.09
N PHE A 120 1.71 8.97 -1.13
CA PHE A 120 1.06 8.22 -2.20
C PHE A 120 0.14 7.17 -1.59
N ASN A 121 -1.08 7.07 -2.10
CA ASN A 121 -2.07 6.11 -1.63
C ASN A 121 -2.52 5.23 -2.78
N TRP A 122 -2.36 3.92 -2.60
CA TRP A 122 -2.51 2.88 -3.59
C TRP A 122 -3.56 1.86 -3.12
N HIS A 123 -4.52 1.58 -3.99
CA HIS A 123 -5.63 0.68 -3.69
C HIS A 123 -5.69 -0.45 -4.69
N TYR A 124 -5.79 -1.68 -4.21
CA TYR A 124 -5.86 -2.87 -5.07
C TYR A 124 -6.52 -4.04 -4.35
N SER A 125 -6.85 -5.09 -5.10
CA SER A 125 -7.33 -6.36 -4.55
C SER A 125 -6.39 -7.48 -4.97
N MET A 126 -6.00 -8.35 -4.04
CA MET A 126 -5.03 -9.41 -4.29
C MET A 126 -5.47 -10.71 -3.60
N LYS A 127 -5.17 -11.84 -4.24
CA LYS A 127 -5.35 -13.17 -3.63
C LYS A 127 -4.14 -13.52 -2.76
N VAL A 128 -4.35 -13.52 -1.44
CA VAL A 128 -3.33 -13.88 -0.45
C VAL A 128 -3.51 -15.33 -0.04
N LYS A 129 -2.44 -16.13 -0.13
CA LYS A 129 -2.43 -17.50 0.40
C LYS A 129 -2.04 -17.47 1.87
N ALA A 130 -2.89 -18.02 2.74
CA ALA A 130 -2.62 -18.16 4.17
C ALA A 130 -3.33 -19.40 4.72
N ASN A 131 -2.64 -20.18 5.54
CA ASN A 131 -3.17 -21.38 6.19
C ASN A 131 -3.84 -22.37 5.21
N GLY A 132 -3.22 -22.60 4.05
CA GLY A 132 -3.75 -23.50 3.01
C GLY A 132 -4.96 -22.99 2.24
N SER A 133 -5.44 -21.77 2.52
CA SER A 133 -6.57 -21.12 1.85
C SER A 133 -6.13 -19.88 1.08
N SER A 134 -6.86 -19.53 0.03
CA SER A 134 -6.64 -18.29 -0.74
C SER A 134 -7.74 -17.28 -0.42
N TRP A 135 -7.35 -16.09 0.00
CA TRP A 135 -8.24 -15.03 0.43
C TRP A 135 -8.10 -13.84 -0.50
N LEU A 136 -9.19 -13.43 -1.14
CA LEU A 136 -9.24 -12.12 -1.79
C LEU A 136 -9.34 -11.04 -0.72
N LEU A 137 -8.30 -10.21 -0.63
CA LEU A 137 -8.18 -9.09 0.30
C LEU A 137 -8.05 -7.78 -0.47
N LYS A 138 -8.60 -6.71 0.11
CA LYS A 138 -8.41 -5.34 -0.37
C LYS A 138 -7.22 -4.73 0.35
N PHE A 139 -6.35 -4.06 -0.38
CA PHE A 139 -5.17 -3.39 0.13
C PHE A 139 -5.41 -1.88 0.05
N ASP A 140 -5.18 -1.21 1.17
CA ASP A 140 -5.18 0.24 1.32
C ASP A 140 -3.77 0.61 1.76
N ASP A 141 -2.96 1.00 0.78
CA ASP A 141 -1.51 1.04 0.87
C ASP A 141 -1.01 2.48 0.80
N TRP A 142 -0.34 2.93 1.85
CA TRP A 142 0.15 4.29 1.97
C TRP A 142 1.66 4.32 1.95
N MET A 143 2.23 5.21 1.16
CA MET A 143 3.66 5.50 1.11
C MET A 143 3.91 6.95 1.52
N TYR A 144 4.95 7.18 2.32
CA TYR A 144 5.30 8.50 2.85
C TYR A 144 6.81 8.74 2.73
N LEU A 145 7.20 9.65 1.84
CA LEU A 145 8.60 10.00 1.61
C LEU A 145 9.13 10.77 2.83
N GLN A 146 10.24 10.30 3.37
CA GLN A 146 10.88 10.89 4.55
C GLN A 146 12.00 11.85 4.15
N ASP A 147 12.82 11.42 3.19
CA ASP A 147 13.92 12.17 2.59
C ASP A 147 14.15 11.69 1.14
N GLU A 148 15.28 12.07 0.53
CA GLU A 148 15.61 11.72 -0.86
C GLU A 148 15.71 10.22 -1.13
N THR A 149 15.93 9.40 -0.11
CA THR A 149 16.23 7.96 -0.26
C THR A 149 15.32 7.05 0.55
N HIS A 150 14.72 7.54 1.64
CA HIS A 150 13.92 6.74 2.56
C HIS A 150 12.42 6.98 2.39
N LEU A 151 11.66 5.88 2.24
CA LEU A 151 10.21 5.89 2.09
C LEU A 151 9.60 4.88 3.05
N PHE A 152 8.65 5.33 3.88
CA PHE A 152 7.82 4.41 4.66
C PHE A 152 6.64 3.94 3.83
N ASN A 153 6.23 2.71 4.06
CA ASN A 153 4.98 2.19 3.57
C ASN A 153 4.22 1.48 4.67
N LYS A 154 2.91 1.70 4.70
CA LYS A 154 1.98 1.10 5.63
C LYS A 154 0.73 0.69 4.87
N THR A 155 0.46 -0.61 4.87
CA THR A 155 -0.67 -1.21 4.20
C THR A 155 -1.65 -1.84 5.18
N GLU A 156 -2.94 -1.58 5.00
CA GLU A 156 -4.00 -2.32 5.65
C GLU A 156 -4.58 -3.36 4.68
N MET A 157 -4.58 -4.63 5.10
CA MET A 157 -5.26 -5.71 4.38
C MET A 157 -6.66 -5.91 4.96
N LYS A 158 -7.68 -5.68 4.14
CA LYS A 158 -9.09 -5.68 4.54
C LYS A 158 -9.87 -6.84 3.91
N LYS A 159 -10.67 -7.52 4.72
CA LYS A 159 -11.70 -8.48 4.28
C LYS A 159 -13.06 -7.97 4.71
N PHE A 160 -13.99 -7.80 3.77
CA PHE A 160 -15.33 -7.26 4.06
C PHE A 160 -15.33 -5.94 4.86
N GLY A 161 -14.34 -5.06 4.60
CA GLY A 161 -14.18 -3.78 5.29
C GLY A 161 -13.47 -3.85 6.64
N VAL A 162 -13.14 -5.05 7.14
CA VAL A 162 -12.43 -5.22 8.41
C VAL A 162 -10.94 -5.48 8.13
N THR A 163 -10.06 -4.72 8.79
CA THR A 163 -8.61 -4.97 8.73
C THR A 163 -8.28 -6.29 9.40
N VAL A 164 -7.68 -7.21 8.62
CA VAL A 164 -7.29 -8.56 9.05
C VAL A 164 -5.79 -8.69 9.31
N ALA A 165 -4.99 -7.83 8.70
CA ALA A 165 -3.55 -7.76 8.90
C ALA A 165 -3.02 -6.42 8.38
N THR A 166 -1.82 -6.06 8.81
CA THR A 166 -1.10 -4.88 8.34
C THR A 166 0.27 -5.26 7.81
N VAL A 167 0.73 -4.55 6.79
CA VAL A 167 2.10 -4.66 6.28
C VAL A 167 2.78 -3.32 6.53
N THR A 168 4.01 -3.35 7.01
CA THR A 168 4.85 -2.16 7.13
C THR A 168 6.15 -2.43 6.40
N LEU A 169 6.57 -1.55 5.50
CA LEU A 169 7.84 -1.63 4.80
C LEU A 169 8.61 -0.32 4.98
N PHE A 170 9.93 -0.44 5.01
CA PHE A 170 10.84 0.68 4.92
C PHE A 170 11.74 0.49 3.70
N PHE A 171 11.61 1.39 2.73
CA PHE A 171 12.38 1.38 1.50
C PHE A 171 13.61 2.28 1.63
N THR A 172 14.69 1.85 0.98
CA THR A 172 15.87 2.65 0.72
C THR A 172 16.21 2.58 -0.76
N ARG A 173 16.32 3.74 -1.41
CA ARG A 173 16.83 3.82 -2.78
C ARG A 173 18.35 3.80 -2.74
N LYS A 174 18.98 2.98 -3.59
CA LYS A 174 20.44 3.04 -3.76
C LYS A 174 20.77 4.23 -4.66
N THR A 175 21.45 5.23 -4.09
CA THR A 175 21.96 6.41 -4.79
C THR A 175 23.16 6.08 -5.66
#